data_AF-A0A1B8XUS9-F1
#
_entry.id   AF-A0A1B8XUS9-F1
#
_cell.length_a   1.000
_cell.length_b   1.000
_cell.length_c   1.000
_cell.angle_alpha   90.00
_cell.angle_beta   90.00
_cell.angle_gamma   90.00
#
_symmetry.space_group_name_H-M   'P 1'
#
loop_
_entity.id
_entity.type
_entity.pdbx_description
1 polymer ?
#
loop_
_entity_poly.entity_id
_entity_poly.type
_entity_poly.pdbx_seq_one_letter_code
_entity_poly.pdbx_strand_id
1 'polypeptide(L)'
;MKSIKENAAAGVERMLLGNKCDMENKRKVPKERGEKLAKEHGIRFFETSAKSSQNVDEAFNTLARDILMKISKRSPPELKTPWI
;
A
#
# COMPACT_ATOMS: atom_id res chain seq x y z
N MET A 1 4.00 -4.02 -12.31
CA MET A 1 2.70 -4.27 -11.63
C MET A 1 1.87 -5.42 -12.21
N LYS A 2 2.33 -6.14 -13.26
CA LYS A 2 1.56 -7.24 -13.88
C LYS A 2 1.21 -8.37 -12.89
N SER A 3 2.19 -8.85 -12.11
CA SER A 3 1.98 -9.98 -11.20
C SER A 3 0.94 -9.74 -10.09
N ILE A 4 0.78 -8.50 -9.62
CA ILE A 4 -0.21 -8.18 -8.57
C ILE A 4 -1.62 -8.15 -9.18
N LYS A 5 -1.77 -7.62 -10.40
CA LYS A 5 -3.08 -7.62 -11.09
C LYS A 5 -3.54 -9.03 -11.46
N GLU A 6 -2.60 -9.94 -11.70
CA GLU A 6 -2.87 -11.31 -12.12
C GLU A 6 -3.14 -12.27 -10.96
N ASN A 7 -2.58 -12.02 -9.76
CA ASN A 7 -2.62 -12.99 -8.65
C ASN A 7 -3.24 -12.44 -7.35
N ALA A 8 -3.50 -11.14 -7.24
CA ALA A 8 -4.11 -10.58 -6.04
C ALA A 8 -5.65 -10.63 -6.12
N ALA A 9 -6.29 -10.93 -4.99
CA ALA A 9 -7.75 -10.89 -4.88
C ALA A 9 -8.31 -9.50 -5.26
N ALA A 10 -9.50 -9.48 -5.86
CA ALA A 10 -10.19 -8.23 -6.17
C ALA A 10 -10.42 -7.43 -4.87
N GLY A 11 -9.76 -6.27 -4.76
CA GLY A 11 -9.87 -5.38 -3.61
C GLY A 11 -8.67 -5.34 -2.66
N VAL A 12 -7.51 -5.93 -3.01
CA VAL A 12 -6.29 -5.76 -2.21
C VAL A 12 -5.84 -4.30 -2.15
N GLU A 13 -5.50 -3.85 -0.95
CA GLU A 13 -4.92 -2.53 -0.70
C GLU A 13 -3.43 -2.53 -1.02
N ARG A 14 -2.93 -1.47 -1.66
CA ARG A 14 -1.57 -1.44 -2.22
C ARG A 14 -0.87 -0.12 -1.91
N MET A 15 0.43 -0.21 -1.67
CA MET A 15 1.31 0.94 -1.39
C MET A 15 2.66 0.72 -2.08
N LEU A 16 3.25 1.80 -2.60
CA LEU A 16 4.59 1.81 -3.17
C LEU A 16 5.62 2.25 -2.12
N LEU A 17 6.67 1.46 -1.92
CA LEU A 17 7.76 1.78 -0.99
C LEU A 17 9.07 2.01 -1.74
N GLY A 18 9.63 3.21 -1.61
CA GLY A 18 11.02 3.51 -1.97
C GLY A 18 11.94 3.16 -0.81
N ASN A 19 12.43 1.93 -0.75
CA ASN A 19 13.33 1.48 0.33
C ASN A 19 14.77 1.99 0.13
N LYS A 20 15.55 1.99 1.21
CA LYS A 20 16.95 2.45 1.31
C LYS A 20 17.13 3.96 1.15
N CYS A 21 16.18 4.75 1.67
CA CYS A 21 16.27 6.22 1.62
C CYS A 21 17.47 6.80 2.39
N ASP A 22 18.11 6.01 3.27
CA ASP A 22 19.35 6.37 3.95
C ASP A 22 20.55 6.57 3.00
N MET A 23 20.50 6.00 1.78
CA MET A 23 21.57 6.09 0.79
C MET A 23 21.38 7.25 -0.19
N GLU A 24 21.07 8.45 0.32
CA GLU A 24 20.79 9.64 -0.50
C GLU A 24 21.93 9.94 -1.50
N ASN A 25 23.18 9.81 -1.06
CA ASN A 25 24.37 10.01 -1.90
C ASN A 25 24.49 9.02 -3.06
N LYS A 26 23.78 7.89 -3.03
CA LYS A 26 23.73 6.88 -4.09
C LYS A 26 22.36 6.81 -4.76
N ARG A 27 21.50 7.81 -4.55
CA ARG A 27 20.16 7.85 -5.12
C ARG A 27 20.21 7.78 -6.64
N LYS A 28 19.51 6.79 -7.19
CA LYS A 28 19.33 6.61 -8.65
C LYS A 28 17.92 6.96 -9.11
N VAL A 29 16.97 7.00 -8.18
CA VAL A 29 15.57 7.30 -8.47
C VAL A 29 15.18 8.53 -7.64
N PRO A 30 14.84 9.65 -8.28
CA PRO A 30 14.36 10.83 -7.57
C PRO A 30 12.99 10.54 -6.96
N LYS A 31 12.70 11.20 -5.85
CA LYS A 31 11.46 11.01 -5.09
C LYS A 31 10.22 11.31 -5.94
N GLU A 32 10.26 12.36 -6.77
CA GLU A 32 9.11 12.74 -7.59
C GLU A 32 8.70 11.64 -8.58
N ARG A 33 9.64 10.82 -9.04
CA ARG A 33 9.33 9.69 -9.93
C ARG A 33 8.51 8.63 -9.21
N GLY A 34 8.83 8.35 -7.94
CA GLY A 34 8.05 7.44 -7.09
C GLY A 34 6.65 7.97 -6.82
N GLU A 35 6.55 9.25 -6.47
CA GLU A 35 5.26 9.93 -6.24
C GLU A 35 4.38 9.94 -7.49
N LYS A 36 4.95 10.27 -8.66
CA LYS A 36 4.24 10.25 -9.93
C LYS A 36 3.72 8.85 -10.26
N LEU A 37 4.56 7.82 -10.11
CA LEU A 37 4.16 6.44 -10.38
C LEU A 37 3.04 5.98 -9.45
N ALA A 38 3.11 6.35 -8.17
CA ALA A 38 2.08 6.02 -7.20
C ALA A 38 0.75 6.70 -7.54
N LYS A 39 0.80 7.99 -7.91
CA LYS A 39 -0.36 8.76 -8.37
C LYS A 39 -1.01 8.16 -9.63
N GLU A 40 -0.21 7.75 -10.61
CA GLU A 40 -0.69 7.09 -11.84
C GLU A 40 -1.44 5.78 -11.55
N HIS A 41 -1.06 5.08 -10.48
CA HIS A 41 -1.68 3.82 -10.09
C HIS A 41 -2.73 3.97 -8.97
N GLY A 42 -2.98 5.19 -8.49
CA GLY A 42 -3.90 5.47 -7.40
C GLY A 42 -3.53 4.81 -6.08
N ILE A 43 -2.23 4.66 -5.80
CA ILE A 43 -1.71 4.05 -4.57
C ILE A 43 -0.88 5.07 -3.78
N ARG A 44 -0.69 4.82 -2.48
CA ARG A 44 0.19 5.66 -1.65
C ARG A 44 1.67 5.40 -1.93
N PHE A 45 2.51 6.37 -1.61
CA PHE A 45 3.97 6.26 -1.69
C PHE A 45 4.62 6.63 -0.36
N PHE A 46 5.60 5.84 0.07
CA PHE A 46 6.49 6.14 1.20
C PHE A 46 7.94 5.86 0.82
N GLU A 47 8.86 6.68 1.33
CA GLU A 47 10.28 6.34 1.35
C GLU A 47 10.64 5.76 2.72
N THR A 48 11.30 4.61 2.72
CA THR A 48 11.62 3.87 3.94
C THR A 48 13.10 3.51 3.97
N SER A 49 13.65 3.31 5.16
CA SER A 49 14.92 2.62 5.34
C SER A 49 14.74 1.49 6.32
N ALA A 50 14.81 0.26 5.83
CA ALA A 50 14.87 -0.92 6.69
C ALA A 50 16.14 -0.95 7.57
N LYS A 51 17.18 -0.19 7.21
CA LYS A 51 18.45 -0.14 7.96
C LYS A 51 18.35 0.79 9.17
N SER A 52 17.78 1.98 9.00
CA SER A 52 17.59 2.95 10.09
C SER A 52 16.20 2.91 10.71
N SER A 53 15.37 1.93 10.32
CA SER A 53 13.94 1.84 10.67
C SER A 53 13.13 3.08 10.33
N GLN A 54 13.61 3.91 9.40
CA GLN A 54 12.94 5.16 9.03
C GLN A 54 11.67 4.86 8.22
N ASN A 55 10.55 5.43 8.67
CA ASN A 55 9.21 5.35 8.06
C ASN A 55 8.65 3.94 7.86
N VAL A 56 9.29 2.90 8.43
CA VAL A 56 8.84 1.51 8.32
C VAL A 56 7.51 1.35 9.06
N ASP A 57 7.48 1.73 10.35
CA ASP A 57 6.28 1.61 11.18
C ASP A 57 5.13 2.46 10.65
N GLU A 58 5.40 3.67 10.18
CA GLU A 58 4.38 4.55 9.63
C GLU A 58 3.77 3.98 8.34
N ALA A 59 4.59 3.40 7.46
CA ALA A 59 4.12 2.76 6.24
C ALA A 59 3.19 1.56 6.55
N PHE A 60 3.61 0.68 7.47
CA PHE A 60 2.79 -0.46 7.88
C PHE A 60 1.51 -0.05 8.60
N ASN A 61 1.58 0.91 9.54
CA ASN A 61 0.41 1.41 10.25
C ASN A 61 -0.59 2.08 9.30
N THR A 62 -0.11 2.83 8.31
CA THR A 62 -0.97 3.46 7.31
C THR A 62 -1.66 2.42 6.45
N LEU A 63 -0.93 1.41 5.98
CA LEU A 63 -1.53 0.31 5.20
C LEU A 63 -2.58 -0.46 6.01
N ALA A 64 -2.30 -0.75 7.28
CA ALA A 64 -3.24 -1.43 8.17
C ALA A 64 -4.53 -0.61 8.38
N ARG A 65 -4.40 0.70 8.60
CA ARG A 65 -5.56 1.61 8.72
C ARG A 65 -6.41 1.63 7.46
N ASP A 66 -5.78 1.68 6.28
CA ASP A 66 -6.49 1.68 5.00
C ASP A 66 -7.28 0.39 4.79
N ILE A 67 -6.67 -0.75 5.11
CA ILE A 67 -7.34 -2.07 5.07
C ILE A 67 -8.54 -2.07 6.01
N LEU A 68 -8.38 -1.61 7.25
CA LEU A 68 -9.46 -1.56 8.23
C LEU A 68 -10.63 -0.67 7.78
N MET A 69 -10.33 0.53 7.28
CA MET A 69 -11.36 1.44 6.74
C MET A 69 -12.12 0.82 5.57
N LYS A 70 -11.43 0.09 4.70
CA LYS A 70 -12.04 -0.60 3.56
C LYS A 70 -12.96 -1.75 4.00
N ILE A 71 -12.56 -2.50 5.03
CA ILE A 71 -13.39 -3.56 5.62
C ILE A 71 -14.62 -2.94 6.29
N SER A 72 -14.46 -1.86 7.06
CA SER A 72 -15.58 -1.18 7.73
C SER A 72 -16.63 -0.61 6.76
N LYS A 73 -16.24 -0.29 5.52
CA LYS A 73 -17.15 0.19 4.47
C LYS A 73 -17.82 -0.93 3.67
N ARG A 74 -17.35 -2.18 3.80
CA ARG A 74 -18.08 -3.33 3.27
C ARG A 74 -19.21 -3.64 4.24
N SER A 75 -20.45 -3.51 3.78
CA SER A 75 -21.61 -4.07 4.48
C SER A 75 -21.32 -5.54 4.83
N PRO A 76 -21.75 -6.05 5.99
CA PRO A 76 -21.65 -7.48 6.27
C PRO A 76 -22.25 -8.24 5.08
N PRO A 77 -21.68 -9.39 4.67
CA PRO A 77 -22.36 -10.23 3.70
C PRO A 77 -23.77 -10.47 4.22
N GLU A 78 -24.78 -10.06 3.44
CA GLU A 78 -26.18 -10.32 3.78
C GLU A 78 -26.30 -11.81 4.11
N LEU A 79 -26.61 -12.11 5.36
CA LEU A 79 -26.98 -13.46 5.78
C LEU A 79 -28.31 -13.76 5.06
N LYS A 80 -28.23 -14.30 3.84
CA LYS A 80 -29.37 -14.93 3.19
C LYS A 80 -29.65 -16.24 3.91
N THR A 81 -30.31 -16.14 5.05
CA THR A 81 -30.97 -17.29 5.66
C THR A 81 -32.45 -17.24 5.27
N PRO A 82 -32.91 -18.05 4.32
CA PRO A 82 -34.31 -18.45 4.31
C PRO A 82 -34.43 -19.63 5.28
N TRP A 83 -34.64 -19.34 6.57
CA TRP A 83 -35.33 -20.29 7.43
C TRP A 83 -36.81 -19.93 7.32
N ILE A 84 -37.51 -20.61 6.41
CA ILE A 84 -38.92 -21.05 6.39
C ILE A 84 -39.15 -21.67 5.01
#